data_AF-B6VNX8-F1
#
_entry.id   AF-B6VNX8-F1
#
_cell.length_a   1.000
_cell.length_b   1.000
_cell.length_c   1.000
_cell.angle_alpha   90.00
_cell.angle_beta   90.00
_cell.angle_gamma   90.00
#
_symmetry.space_group_name_H-M   'P 1'
#
loop_
_entity.id
_entity.type
_entity.pdbx_description
1 polymer ?
#
loop_
_entity_poly.entity_id
_entity_poly.type
_entity_poly.pdbx_seq_one_letter_code
_entity_poly.pdbx_strand_id
1 'polypeptide(L)'
;WKGGTVSVYRYGGGIIPRFSEVGNQFPESREFHTLRVQPPAGNYYTTDMLRQLGDSWEKWGSGLVTFHGQTGNIMFIGTSTDNTQHFFDEVNEYGWDLGGAGPCVRTAMSCVGAARCEQSCANEHKIHRALVNNFTDDVHRPALPYKFKFKVSGCPNDCMNAIERADMAVIGTWRDDMKVDQEEWKKYVAEKGRQHVIDNIITRCPTQSLALKDDDSIEVDNRNCVRCMHCLNVVPKALSTGDDKGVTILMGGKRTLKIGDLMGTVVIPFMKLESEEDYERIVELAEETIDFWAENGLEHERCGEMIERIGLVNFLEGIGVDVDPNMVANPRECSYVRMDGWDDEAIKWFERKAE
;
A
#
# COMPACT_ATOMS: atom_id res chain seq x y z
N TRP A 1 3.91 26.39 -16.82
CA TRP A 1 3.43 26.56 -15.43
C TRP A 1 4.63 26.56 -14.49
N LYS A 2 4.76 27.58 -13.65
CA LYS A 2 5.78 27.65 -12.60
C LYS A 2 5.29 27.01 -11.30
N GLY A 3 6.21 26.41 -10.55
CA GLY A 3 5.96 26.04 -9.15
C GLY A 3 6.09 27.25 -8.23
N GLY A 4 5.80 27.06 -6.95
CA GLY A 4 6.03 28.04 -5.90
C GLY A 4 5.73 27.43 -4.52
N THR A 5 5.40 28.28 -3.56
CA THR A 5 5.06 27.86 -2.19
C THR A 5 3.78 28.54 -1.76
N VAL A 6 2.75 27.75 -1.47
CA VAL A 6 1.47 28.16 -0.88
C VAL A 6 1.04 27.03 0.03
N SER A 7 0.52 27.37 1.22
CA SER A 7 -0.02 26.43 2.18
C SER A 7 -1.11 27.13 3.01
N VAL A 8 -1.70 26.39 3.94
CA VAL A 8 -2.61 26.91 4.97
C VAL A 8 -1.88 27.05 6.31
N TYR A 9 -2.41 27.86 7.22
CA TYR A 9 -1.81 28.02 8.53
C TYR A 9 -1.60 26.67 9.23
N ARG A 10 -0.44 26.54 9.89
CA ARG A 10 0.02 25.35 10.64
C ARG A 10 0.43 24.14 9.81
N TYR A 11 0.04 24.04 8.54
CA TYR A 11 0.45 22.93 7.67
C TYR A 11 1.56 23.36 6.72
N GLY A 12 2.54 22.47 6.53
CA GLY A 12 3.62 22.63 5.54
C GLY A 12 3.35 21.91 4.21
N GLY A 13 2.22 21.19 4.11
CA GLY A 13 1.85 20.38 2.95
C GLY A 13 0.37 20.46 2.57
N GLY A 14 -0.02 19.67 1.56
CA GLY A 14 -1.40 19.51 1.09
C GLY A 14 -1.82 20.34 -0.12
N ILE A 15 -1.04 21.38 -0.46
CA ILE A 15 -1.30 22.22 -1.63
C ILE A 15 -0.19 22.07 -2.67
N ILE A 16 -0.57 21.96 -3.94
CA ILE A 16 0.35 22.03 -5.08
C ILE A 16 0.18 23.39 -5.75
N PRO A 17 1.01 24.38 -5.42
CA PRO A 17 0.95 25.70 -6.01
C PRO A 17 1.40 25.68 -7.47
N ARG A 18 0.62 26.34 -8.31
CA ARG A 18 0.91 26.58 -9.73
C ARG A 18 0.59 28.00 -10.12
N PHE A 19 1.54 28.61 -10.82
CA PHE A 19 1.45 29.97 -11.35
C PHE A 19 1.61 29.93 -12.87
N SER A 20 0.70 30.58 -13.60
CA SER A 20 0.73 30.59 -15.06
C SER A 20 1.88 31.46 -15.56
N GLU A 21 2.65 30.96 -16.52
CA GLU A 21 3.72 31.72 -17.18
C GLU A 21 3.18 32.77 -18.15
N VAL A 22 1.91 32.63 -18.53
CA VAL A 22 1.16 33.53 -19.41
C VAL A 22 -0.02 34.15 -18.66
N GLY A 23 0.09 34.34 -17.34
CA GLY A 23 -0.99 34.87 -16.49
C GLY A 23 -1.52 36.24 -16.93
N ASN A 24 -0.72 37.04 -17.65
CA ASN A 24 -1.20 38.31 -18.24
C ASN A 24 -2.20 38.10 -19.40
N GLN A 25 -2.08 36.98 -20.13
CA GLN A 25 -3.01 36.63 -21.22
C GLN A 25 -4.26 35.90 -20.68
N PHE A 26 -4.12 35.19 -19.56
CA PHE A 26 -5.21 34.45 -18.91
C PHE A 26 -5.29 34.82 -17.42
N PRO A 27 -5.84 36.01 -17.07
CA PRO A 27 -5.82 36.51 -15.69
C PRO A 27 -6.50 35.59 -14.68
N GLU A 28 -7.60 34.95 -15.07
CA GLU A 28 -8.38 34.04 -14.20
C GLU A 28 -7.61 32.77 -13.80
N SER A 29 -6.61 32.36 -14.60
CA SER A 29 -5.76 31.20 -14.31
C SER A 29 -4.32 31.60 -13.96
N ARG A 30 -4.10 32.88 -13.61
CA ARG A 30 -2.79 33.36 -13.16
C ARG A 30 -2.27 32.53 -11.98
N GLU A 31 -3.15 32.23 -11.04
CA GLU A 31 -2.94 31.30 -9.93
C GLU A 31 -3.90 30.13 -10.10
N PHE A 32 -3.38 28.91 -9.99
CA PHE A 32 -4.17 27.71 -10.27
C PHE A 32 -3.78 26.54 -9.36
N HIS A 33 -3.85 26.80 -8.06
CA HIS A 33 -3.36 25.88 -7.04
C HIS A 33 -4.27 24.68 -6.89
N THR A 34 -3.70 23.50 -6.65
CA THR A 34 -4.47 22.27 -6.40
C THR A 34 -4.44 21.92 -4.92
N LEU A 35 -5.60 21.83 -4.28
CA LEU A 35 -5.73 21.38 -2.90
C LEU A 35 -6.05 19.88 -2.91
N ARG A 36 -5.28 19.13 -2.12
CA ARG A 36 -5.45 17.69 -1.97
C ARG A 36 -6.20 17.43 -0.67
N VAL A 37 -7.40 16.89 -0.77
CA VAL A 37 -8.22 16.50 0.38
C VAL A 37 -8.19 14.98 0.52
N GLN A 38 -8.03 14.49 1.75
CA GLN A 38 -7.97 13.06 2.03
C GLN A 38 -9.32 12.40 1.73
N PRO A 39 -9.35 11.26 1.02
CA PRO A 39 -10.58 10.49 0.83
C PRO A 39 -10.88 9.66 2.10
N PRO A 40 -12.12 9.18 2.27
CA PRO A 40 -12.40 8.11 3.22
C PRO A 40 -11.74 6.80 2.72
N ALA A 41 -11.38 5.92 3.66
CA ALA A 41 -10.83 4.61 3.34
C ALA A 41 -11.75 3.84 2.37
N GLY A 42 -11.16 3.24 1.33
CA GLY A 42 -11.89 2.52 0.29
C GLY A 42 -12.74 3.39 -0.66
N ASN A 43 -12.67 4.72 -0.58
CA ASN A 43 -13.41 5.65 -1.45
C ASN A 43 -14.95 5.49 -1.38
N TYR A 44 -15.50 5.28 -0.19
CA TYR A 44 -16.96 5.24 0.01
C TYR A 44 -17.52 6.63 0.32
N TYR A 45 -18.50 7.07 -0.47
CA TYR A 45 -19.11 8.39 -0.33
C TYR A 45 -20.63 8.28 -0.34
N THR A 46 -21.30 9.16 0.41
CA THR A 46 -22.72 9.46 0.18
C THR A 46 -22.85 10.60 -0.83
N THR A 47 -24.02 10.75 -1.45
CA THR A 47 -24.26 11.91 -2.33
C THR A 47 -24.17 13.23 -1.59
N ASP A 48 -24.49 13.25 -0.30
CA ASP A 48 -24.47 14.47 0.51
C ASP A 48 -23.04 14.93 0.79
N MET A 49 -22.12 14.01 1.07
CA MET A 49 -20.68 14.32 1.17
C MET A 49 -20.15 14.94 -0.12
N LEU A 50 -20.51 14.37 -1.27
CA LEU A 50 -20.04 14.86 -2.58
C LEU A 50 -20.62 16.22 -2.93
N ARG A 51 -21.92 16.45 -2.64
CA ARG A 51 -22.55 17.76 -2.85
C ARG A 51 -21.94 18.81 -1.94
N GLN A 52 -21.78 18.52 -0.66
CA GLN A 52 -21.15 19.44 0.30
C GLN A 52 -19.74 19.86 -0.13
N LEU A 53 -18.90 18.91 -0.57
CA LEU A 53 -17.59 19.22 -1.12
C LEU A 53 -17.63 20.01 -2.43
N GLY A 54 -18.60 19.70 -3.30
CA GLY A 54 -18.83 20.41 -4.55
C GLY A 54 -19.23 21.87 -4.33
N ASP A 55 -20.20 22.11 -3.45
CA ASP A 55 -20.71 23.43 -3.10
C ASP A 55 -19.58 24.32 -2.53
N SER A 56 -18.77 23.78 -1.62
CA SER A 56 -17.57 24.46 -1.10
C SER A 56 -16.56 24.79 -2.20
N TRP A 57 -16.38 23.89 -3.17
CA TRP A 57 -15.41 24.11 -4.25
C TRP A 57 -15.89 25.09 -5.32
N GLU A 58 -17.18 25.12 -5.64
CA GLU A 58 -17.76 26.15 -6.52
C GLU A 58 -17.64 27.55 -5.90
N LYS A 59 -17.71 27.64 -4.57
CA LYS A 59 -17.55 28.90 -3.84
C LYS A 59 -16.10 29.42 -3.84
N TRP A 60 -15.13 28.54 -3.61
CA TRP A 60 -13.74 28.94 -3.35
C TRP A 60 -12.75 28.62 -4.47
N GLY A 61 -13.13 27.80 -5.45
CA GLY A 61 -12.25 27.31 -6.50
C GLY A 61 -12.85 27.44 -7.89
N SER A 62 -12.26 26.72 -8.84
CA SER A 62 -12.65 26.78 -10.25
C SER A 62 -13.85 25.88 -10.61
N GLY A 63 -14.33 25.05 -9.68
CA GLY A 63 -15.27 23.96 -9.96
C GLY A 63 -14.63 22.71 -10.59
N LEU A 64 -13.35 22.75 -10.99
CA LEU A 64 -12.67 21.60 -11.57
C LEU A 64 -12.13 20.65 -10.50
N VAL A 65 -12.42 19.36 -10.66
CA VAL A 65 -12.02 18.32 -9.71
C VAL A 65 -11.44 17.13 -10.47
N THR A 66 -10.42 16.49 -9.91
CA THR A 66 -10.06 15.12 -10.27
C THR A 66 -10.39 14.18 -9.12
N PHE A 67 -11.20 13.18 -9.43
CA PHE A 67 -11.71 12.18 -8.51
C PHE A 67 -11.24 10.79 -9.00
N HIS A 68 -10.05 10.29 -8.62
CA HIS A 68 -9.09 10.78 -7.61
C HIS A 68 -7.69 10.95 -8.19
N GLY A 69 -6.80 11.58 -7.43
CA GLY A 69 -5.37 11.58 -7.71
C GLY A 69 -4.74 10.19 -7.50
N GLN A 70 -3.60 9.93 -8.15
CA GLN A 70 -2.94 8.62 -8.08
C GLN A 70 -2.58 8.14 -6.66
N THR A 71 -2.34 9.06 -5.72
CA THR A 71 -2.11 8.64 -4.34
C THR A 71 -3.40 8.26 -3.62
N GLY A 72 -4.54 8.88 -3.98
CA GLY A 72 -5.83 8.68 -3.32
C GLY A 72 -6.64 9.96 -3.15
N ASN A 73 -5.96 11.10 -2.98
CA ASN A 73 -6.61 12.39 -2.70
C ASN A 73 -7.70 12.77 -3.69
N ILE A 74 -8.75 13.40 -3.18
CA ILE A 74 -9.63 14.25 -3.98
C ILE A 74 -8.81 15.49 -4.35
N MET A 75 -8.72 15.81 -5.63
CA MET A 75 -7.93 16.95 -6.10
C MET A 75 -8.87 18.07 -6.55
N PHE A 76 -8.93 19.13 -5.75
CA PHE A 76 -9.65 20.37 -6.04
C PHE A 76 -8.70 21.29 -6.82
N ILE A 77 -8.93 21.45 -8.12
CA ILE A 77 -7.94 21.96 -9.07
C ILE A 77 -8.25 23.40 -9.45
N GLY A 78 -7.37 24.32 -9.07
CA GLY A 78 -7.46 25.71 -9.50
C GLY A 78 -8.18 26.59 -8.50
N THR A 79 -7.39 27.30 -7.70
CA THR A 79 -7.83 28.44 -6.90
C THR A 79 -6.66 29.42 -6.71
N SER A 80 -6.95 30.62 -6.21
CA SER A 80 -5.97 31.63 -5.83
C SER A 80 -5.35 31.33 -4.46
N THR A 81 -4.22 31.97 -4.16
CA THR A 81 -3.56 31.91 -2.86
C THR A 81 -4.51 32.30 -1.72
N ASP A 82 -5.25 33.40 -1.86
CA ASP A 82 -6.15 33.88 -0.80
C ASP A 82 -7.28 32.90 -0.48
N ASN A 83 -7.79 32.20 -1.50
CA ASN A 83 -8.89 31.26 -1.33
C ASN A 83 -8.47 29.90 -0.76
N THR A 84 -7.17 29.58 -0.73
CA THR A 84 -6.73 28.26 -0.21
C THR A 84 -7.07 28.09 1.27
N GLN A 85 -6.90 29.14 2.07
CA GLN A 85 -7.24 29.10 3.50
C GLN A 85 -8.75 29.00 3.71
N HIS A 86 -9.53 29.79 2.96
CA HIS A 86 -10.99 29.79 3.07
C HIS A 86 -11.62 28.44 2.70
N PHE A 87 -11.17 27.82 1.62
CA PHE A 87 -11.63 26.47 1.27
C PHE A 87 -11.27 25.47 2.36
N PHE A 88 -10.03 25.51 2.86
CA PHE A 88 -9.60 24.58 3.90
C PHE A 88 -10.39 24.74 5.20
N ASP A 89 -10.58 25.97 5.69
CA ASP A 89 -11.35 26.24 6.90
C ASP A 89 -12.77 25.68 6.78
N GLU A 90 -13.43 25.90 5.64
CA GLU A 90 -14.79 25.42 5.39
C GLU A 90 -14.86 23.89 5.35
N VAL A 91 -13.97 23.22 4.60
CA VAL A 91 -14.01 21.74 4.54
C VAL A 91 -13.62 21.09 5.86
N ASN A 92 -12.77 21.75 6.64
CA ASN A 92 -12.34 21.28 7.95
C ASN A 92 -13.45 21.40 9.00
N GLU A 93 -14.30 22.43 8.92
CA GLU A 93 -15.44 22.61 9.82
C GLU A 93 -16.41 21.41 9.79
N TYR A 94 -16.60 20.78 8.62
CA TYR A 94 -17.42 19.59 8.48
C TYR A 94 -16.63 18.27 8.37
N GLY A 95 -15.36 18.28 8.79
CA GLY A 95 -14.61 17.07 9.12
C GLY A 95 -13.67 16.52 8.04
N TRP A 96 -13.42 17.26 6.96
CA TRP A 96 -12.40 16.88 5.97
C TRP A 96 -11.06 17.53 6.27
N ASP A 97 -9.98 16.86 5.88
CA ASP A 97 -8.64 17.39 6.08
C ASP A 97 -7.82 17.34 4.79
N LEU A 98 -6.80 18.18 4.71
CA LEU A 98 -5.83 18.14 3.62
C LEU A 98 -5.00 16.86 3.71
N GLY A 99 -4.61 16.34 2.57
CA GLY A 99 -3.68 15.22 2.46
C GLY A 99 -2.22 15.65 2.40
N GLY A 100 -1.32 14.68 2.33
CA GLY A 100 0.12 14.97 2.34
C GLY A 100 0.67 15.46 1.00
N ALA A 101 1.54 16.48 1.04
CA ALA A 101 2.37 16.91 -0.07
C ALA A 101 3.74 17.42 0.41
N GLY A 102 4.81 17.06 -0.30
CA GLY A 102 6.19 17.35 0.11
C GLY A 102 6.92 16.12 0.66
N PRO A 103 8.01 16.33 1.43
CA PRO A 103 8.75 15.29 2.13
C PRO A 103 8.07 14.94 3.48
N CYS A 104 6.96 14.23 3.36
CA CYS A 104 6.01 13.91 4.43
C CYS A 104 5.46 12.50 4.20
N VAL A 105 4.75 11.97 5.19
CA VAL A 105 3.80 10.88 4.94
C VAL A 105 2.74 11.40 3.98
N ARG A 106 2.42 10.62 2.96
CA ARG A 106 1.35 10.94 2.03
C ARG A 106 0.07 10.26 2.48
N THR A 107 -1.06 10.80 2.01
CA THR A 107 -2.36 10.14 2.06
C THR A 107 -2.23 8.67 1.68
N ALA A 108 -2.74 7.77 2.52
CA ALA A 108 -2.77 6.35 2.20
C ALA A 108 -4.00 6.00 1.35
N MET A 109 -4.01 4.76 0.85
CA MET A 109 -5.17 4.19 0.18
C MET A 109 -5.31 2.70 0.47
N SER A 110 -6.56 2.25 0.51
CA SER A 110 -6.93 0.85 0.63
C SER A 110 -7.85 0.44 -0.51
N CYS A 111 -7.83 -0.85 -0.88
CA CYS A 111 -8.77 -1.38 -1.84
C CYS A 111 -10.20 -1.40 -1.28
N VAL A 112 -11.16 -1.73 -2.15
CA VAL A 112 -12.57 -1.90 -1.76
C VAL A 112 -12.71 -2.87 -0.58
N GLY A 113 -11.88 -3.92 -0.60
CA GLY A 113 -11.62 -4.79 0.55
C GLY A 113 -12.82 -5.61 1.00
N ALA A 114 -12.80 -6.04 2.26
CA ALA A 114 -13.85 -6.88 2.86
C ALA A 114 -15.26 -6.27 2.78
N ALA A 115 -15.37 -4.96 2.53
CA ALA A 115 -16.66 -4.31 2.30
C ALA A 115 -17.39 -4.82 1.04
N ARG A 116 -16.67 -5.32 0.01
CA ARG A 116 -17.29 -5.84 -1.22
C ARG A 116 -16.45 -6.87 -2.01
N CYS A 117 -15.44 -7.47 -1.39
CA CYS A 117 -14.59 -8.47 -2.03
C CYS A 117 -14.47 -9.71 -1.13
N GLU A 118 -14.90 -10.85 -1.64
CA GLU A 118 -14.88 -12.16 -0.99
C GLU A 118 -13.45 -12.72 -0.81
N GLN A 119 -12.49 -12.19 -1.57
CA GLN A 119 -11.08 -12.60 -1.52
C GLN A 119 -10.26 -11.82 -0.48
N SER A 120 -10.88 -10.89 0.26
CA SER A 120 -10.18 -10.09 1.25
C SER A 120 -9.71 -10.94 2.44
N CYS A 121 -8.44 -10.77 2.78
CA CYS A 121 -7.77 -11.44 3.89
C CYS A 121 -7.50 -10.51 5.09
N ALA A 122 -7.99 -9.28 5.09
CA ALA A 122 -7.77 -8.36 6.20
C ALA A 122 -8.84 -7.27 6.23
N ASN A 123 -8.94 -6.50 7.31
CA ASN A 123 -9.75 -5.29 7.33
C ASN A 123 -8.93 -4.10 6.79
N GLU A 124 -8.91 -3.92 5.47
CA GLU A 124 -8.04 -2.94 4.82
C GLU A 124 -8.36 -1.50 5.22
N HIS A 125 -9.64 -1.23 5.53
CA HIS A 125 -10.08 0.10 5.94
C HIS A 125 -9.63 0.42 7.36
N LYS A 126 -9.65 -0.57 8.27
CA LYS A 126 -9.11 -0.42 9.62
C LYS A 126 -7.60 -0.21 9.59
N ILE A 127 -6.86 -1.02 8.82
CA ILE A 127 -5.40 -0.86 8.65
C ILE A 127 -5.05 0.52 8.10
N HIS A 128 -5.73 0.95 7.03
CA HIS A 128 -5.55 2.28 6.44
C HIS A 128 -5.72 3.36 7.51
N ARG A 129 -6.83 3.34 8.25
CA ARG A 129 -7.11 4.36 9.27
C ARG A 129 -6.12 4.31 10.43
N ALA A 130 -5.73 3.12 10.90
CA ALA A 130 -4.76 2.97 11.98
C ALA A 130 -3.42 3.64 11.61
N LEU A 131 -2.90 3.34 10.42
CA LEU A 131 -1.66 3.94 9.92
C LEU A 131 -1.82 5.46 9.74
N VAL A 132 -2.76 5.93 8.94
CA VAL A 132 -2.84 7.36 8.60
C VAL A 132 -3.15 8.23 9.81
N ASN A 133 -4.02 7.79 10.72
CA ASN A 133 -4.37 8.59 11.89
C ASN A 133 -3.17 8.74 12.84
N ASN A 134 -2.34 7.70 12.96
CA ASN A 134 -1.12 7.76 13.76
C ASN A 134 -0.14 8.82 13.23
N PHE A 135 0.05 8.85 11.91
CA PHE A 135 0.98 9.75 11.23
C PHE A 135 0.36 11.08 10.79
N THR A 136 -0.70 11.55 11.45
CA THR A 136 -1.39 12.80 11.06
C THR A 136 -0.42 13.99 11.07
N ASP A 137 0.46 14.07 12.08
CA ASP A 137 1.46 15.14 12.16
C ASP A 137 2.42 15.11 10.95
N ASP A 138 2.99 13.93 10.67
CA ASP A 138 3.89 13.70 9.55
C ASP A 138 3.24 13.87 8.17
N VAL A 139 1.91 13.77 8.07
CA VAL A 139 1.17 14.08 6.84
C VAL A 139 1.17 15.57 6.56
N HIS A 140 0.97 16.39 7.60
CA HIS A 140 0.76 17.83 7.46
C HIS A 140 2.01 18.68 7.65
N ARG A 141 3.01 18.17 8.38
CA ARG A 141 4.24 18.90 8.75
C ARG A 141 5.45 18.15 8.20
N PRO A 142 5.88 18.47 6.95
CA PRO A 142 6.99 17.77 6.32
C PRO A 142 8.29 17.89 7.15
N ALA A 143 8.74 16.77 7.70
CA ALA A 143 9.97 16.64 8.49
C ALA A 143 10.85 15.47 8.05
N LEU A 144 10.43 14.70 7.04
CA LEU A 144 11.08 13.47 6.63
C LEU A 144 12.16 13.71 5.56
N PRO A 145 13.11 12.78 5.34
CA PRO A 145 14.13 12.92 4.30
C PRO A 145 13.54 13.04 2.89
N TYR A 146 12.42 12.36 2.65
CA TYR A 146 11.62 12.51 1.45
C TYR A 146 10.14 12.12 1.68
N LYS A 147 9.42 11.65 0.66
CA LYS A 147 8.02 11.20 0.80
C LYS A 147 7.94 9.75 1.25
N PHE A 148 7.02 9.46 2.17
CA PHE A 148 6.65 8.11 2.57
C PHE A 148 5.18 7.83 2.24
N LYS A 149 4.81 6.59 1.94
CA LYS A 149 3.45 6.22 1.52
C LYS A 149 3.06 4.86 2.09
N PHE A 150 1.84 4.79 2.60
CA PHE A 150 1.17 3.54 2.93
C PHE A 150 0.15 3.17 1.84
N LYS A 151 0.07 1.88 1.49
CA LYS A 151 -1.06 1.33 0.73
C LYS A 151 -1.43 -0.05 1.22
N VAL A 152 -2.72 -0.35 1.16
CA VAL A 152 -3.29 -1.59 1.68
C VAL A 152 -4.11 -2.30 0.61
N SER A 153 -3.78 -3.56 0.34
CA SER A 153 -4.53 -4.45 -0.54
C SER A 153 -4.95 -5.71 0.21
N GLY A 154 -6.19 -6.16 0.00
CA GLY A 154 -6.75 -7.28 0.74
C GLY A 154 -6.22 -8.66 0.37
N CYS A 155 -5.60 -8.79 -0.80
CA CYS A 155 -5.04 -10.04 -1.30
C CYS A 155 -3.92 -9.77 -2.33
N PRO A 156 -3.17 -10.79 -2.78
CA PRO A 156 -2.09 -10.65 -3.75
C PRO A 156 -2.50 -10.21 -5.17
N ASN A 157 -3.80 -10.08 -5.47
CA ASN A 157 -4.24 -9.36 -6.68
C ASN A 157 -3.86 -7.87 -6.65
N ASP A 158 -3.57 -7.36 -5.45
CA ASP A 158 -3.02 -6.02 -5.20
C ASP A 158 -3.76 -4.89 -5.94
N CYS A 159 -5.08 -4.78 -5.76
CA CYS A 159 -5.88 -3.79 -6.49
C CYS A 159 -5.50 -2.33 -6.21
N MET A 160 -4.75 -2.02 -5.13
CA MET A 160 -4.19 -0.67 -4.90
C MET A 160 -2.84 -0.45 -5.55
N ASN A 161 -2.28 -1.49 -6.16
CA ASN A 161 -0.90 -1.59 -6.58
C ASN A 161 0.04 -1.11 -5.46
N ALA A 162 -0.15 -1.65 -4.27
CA ALA A 162 0.60 -1.28 -3.08
C ALA A 162 2.10 -1.55 -3.28
N ILE A 163 2.46 -2.72 -3.81
CA ILE A 163 3.86 -3.14 -3.97
C ILE A 163 4.70 -2.16 -4.81
N GLU A 164 4.11 -1.55 -5.83
CA GLU A 164 4.80 -0.61 -6.73
C GLU A 164 4.70 0.87 -6.31
N ARG A 165 3.70 1.24 -5.50
CA ARG A 165 3.33 2.65 -5.29
C ARG A 165 3.37 3.11 -3.85
N ALA A 166 3.79 2.26 -2.92
CA ALA A 166 3.94 2.60 -1.50
C ALA A 166 5.35 2.27 -0.98
N ASP A 167 5.84 3.09 -0.05
CA ASP A 167 7.07 2.80 0.69
C ASP A 167 6.83 1.64 1.65
N MET A 168 5.63 1.55 2.24
CA MET A 168 5.15 0.39 3.00
C MET A 168 3.85 -0.12 2.37
N ALA A 169 3.92 -1.32 1.80
CA ALA A 169 2.80 -2.03 1.21
C ALA A 169 2.31 -3.11 2.18
N VAL A 170 1.00 -3.12 2.45
CA VAL A 170 0.35 -4.14 3.27
C VAL A 170 -0.56 -4.95 2.37
N ILE A 171 -0.27 -6.24 2.21
CA ILE A 171 -0.98 -7.14 1.29
C ILE A 171 -1.53 -8.34 2.04
N GLY A 172 -2.85 -8.49 2.07
CA GLY A 172 -3.51 -9.60 2.75
C GLY A 172 -3.14 -10.97 2.17
N THR A 173 -3.12 -11.97 3.03
CA THR A 173 -2.85 -13.37 2.68
C THR A 173 -3.44 -14.31 3.74
N TRP A 174 -3.26 -15.62 3.57
CA TRP A 174 -3.65 -16.63 4.55
C TRP A 174 -2.52 -17.67 4.69
N ARG A 175 -2.51 -18.46 5.77
CA ARG A 175 -1.45 -19.46 6.00
C ARG A 175 -1.94 -20.89 6.24
N ASP A 176 -3.25 -21.09 6.25
CA ASP A 176 -3.90 -22.40 6.22
C ASP A 176 -4.28 -22.83 4.79
N ASP A 177 -5.04 -23.90 4.67
CA ASP A 177 -5.46 -24.46 3.39
C ASP A 177 -6.52 -23.58 2.72
N MET A 178 -6.43 -23.40 1.40
CA MET A 178 -7.52 -22.78 0.65
C MET A 178 -8.78 -23.65 0.73
N LYS A 179 -9.94 -23.01 0.76
CA LYS A 179 -11.22 -23.73 0.84
C LYS A 179 -11.68 -24.14 -0.55
N VAL A 180 -12.10 -25.40 -0.66
CA VAL A 180 -12.56 -26.02 -1.91
C VAL A 180 -13.98 -26.56 -1.74
N ASP A 181 -14.92 -25.98 -2.48
CA ASP A 181 -16.23 -26.59 -2.73
C ASP A 181 -16.12 -27.52 -3.95
N GLN A 182 -16.02 -28.82 -3.68
CA GLN A 182 -15.88 -29.84 -4.72
C GLN A 182 -17.13 -29.95 -5.60
N GLU A 183 -18.33 -29.62 -5.09
CA GLU A 183 -19.56 -29.67 -5.89
C GLU A 183 -19.57 -28.55 -6.93
N GLU A 184 -19.28 -27.32 -6.50
CA GLU A 184 -19.17 -26.18 -7.42
C GLU A 184 -17.99 -26.33 -8.38
N TRP A 185 -16.87 -26.91 -7.92
CA TRP A 185 -15.75 -27.24 -8.80
C TRP A 185 -16.16 -28.23 -9.90
N LYS A 186 -16.78 -29.36 -9.53
CA LYS A 186 -17.23 -30.37 -10.50
C LYS A 186 -18.26 -29.81 -11.48
N LYS A 187 -19.15 -28.92 -11.04
CA LYS A 187 -20.06 -28.18 -11.93
C LYS A 187 -19.30 -27.34 -12.95
N TYR A 188 -18.27 -26.61 -12.52
CA TYR A 188 -17.41 -25.83 -13.42
C TYR A 188 -16.66 -26.71 -14.43
N VAL A 189 -16.11 -27.85 -13.98
CA VAL A 189 -15.45 -28.83 -14.87
C VAL A 189 -16.44 -29.37 -15.90
N ALA A 190 -17.66 -29.72 -15.50
CA ALA A 190 -18.69 -30.22 -16.40
C ALA A 190 -19.14 -29.16 -17.43
N GLU A 191 -19.22 -27.88 -17.03
CA GLU A 191 -19.62 -26.78 -17.90
C GLU A 191 -18.53 -26.41 -18.92
N LYS A 192 -17.26 -26.34 -18.49
CA LYS A 192 -16.14 -25.87 -19.34
C LYS A 192 -15.37 -26.99 -20.03
N GLY A 193 -15.47 -28.22 -19.52
CA GLY A 193 -14.70 -29.38 -19.96
C GLY A 193 -13.30 -29.45 -19.35
N ARG A 194 -12.81 -30.69 -19.20
CA ARG A 194 -11.49 -30.97 -18.58
C ARG A 194 -10.33 -30.26 -19.29
N GLN A 195 -10.34 -30.21 -20.62
CA GLN A 195 -9.28 -29.55 -21.39
C GLN A 195 -9.12 -28.08 -21.01
N HIS A 196 -10.24 -27.34 -20.88
CA HIS A 196 -10.22 -25.94 -20.46
C HIS A 196 -9.63 -25.77 -19.07
N VAL A 197 -10.03 -26.61 -18.12
CA VAL A 197 -9.55 -26.60 -16.74
C VAL A 197 -8.05 -26.87 -16.68
N ILE A 198 -7.57 -27.83 -17.46
CA ILE A 198 -6.14 -28.15 -17.56
C ILE A 198 -5.35 -26.96 -18.13
N ASP A 199 -5.78 -26.40 -19.25
CA ASP A 199 -5.05 -25.36 -19.98
C ASP A 199 -5.07 -23.99 -19.28
N ASN A 200 -6.12 -23.70 -18.50
CA ASN A 200 -6.31 -22.38 -17.92
C ASN A 200 -6.18 -22.33 -16.39
N ILE A 201 -6.20 -23.46 -15.69
CA ILE A 201 -6.11 -23.47 -14.22
C ILE A 201 -4.93 -24.33 -13.77
N ILE A 202 -4.91 -25.61 -14.14
CA ILE A 202 -3.91 -26.56 -13.65
C ILE A 202 -2.51 -26.21 -14.14
N THR A 203 -2.33 -26.08 -15.45
CA THR A 203 -1.01 -25.79 -16.07
C THR A 203 -0.54 -24.35 -15.82
N ARG A 204 -1.44 -23.46 -15.38
CA ARG A 204 -1.13 -22.06 -15.03
C ARG A 204 -0.79 -21.86 -13.56
N CYS A 205 -0.93 -22.88 -12.72
CA CYS A 205 -0.46 -22.81 -11.34
C CYS A 205 1.08 -22.67 -11.35
N PRO A 206 1.65 -21.57 -10.80
CA PRO A 206 3.08 -21.30 -10.90
C PRO A 206 3.95 -22.36 -10.21
N THR A 207 3.38 -23.10 -9.26
CA THR A 207 4.04 -24.15 -8.48
C THR A 207 3.53 -25.55 -8.76
N GLN A 208 2.65 -25.71 -9.75
CA GLN A 208 2.03 -27.01 -10.09
C GLN A 208 1.33 -27.69 -8.90
N SER A 209 0.80 -26.90 -7.97
CA SER A 209 0.17 -27.37 -6.73
C SER A 209 -1.29 -27.83 -6.89
N LEU A 210 -1.80 -27.90 -8.11
CA LEU A 210 -3.19 -28.29 -8.39
C LEU A 210 -3.21 -29.56 -9.24
N ALA A 211 -4.08 -30.51 -8.90
CA ALA A 211 -4.29 -31.72 -9.69
C ALA A 211 -5.78 -31.97 -9.91
N LEU A 212 -6.19 -32.11 -11.17
CA LEU A 212 -7.52 -32.58 -11.55
C LEU A 212 -7.52 -34.11 -11.55
N LYS A 213 -8.39 -34.73 -10.74
CA LYS A 213 -8.51 -36.18 -10.62
C LYS A 213 -9.43 -36.78 -11.67
N ASP A 214 -9.46 -38.10 -11.74
CA ASP A 214 -10.29 -38.85 -12.69
C ASP A 214 -11.79 -38.71 -12.40
N ASP A 215 -12.17 -38.45 -11.14
CA ASP A 215 -13.55 -38.21 -10.71
C ASP A 215 -13.97 -36.72 -10.81
N ASP A 216 -13.18 -35.92 -11.54
CA ASP A 216 -13.31 -34.47 -11.70
C ASP A 216 -13.11 -33.63 -10.42
N SER A 217 -12.70 -34.24 -9.29
CA SER A 217 -12.31 -33.49 -8.09
C SER A 217 -10.97 -32.76 -8.28
N ILE A 218 -10.74 -31.70 -7.50
CA ILE A 218 -9.45 -31.02 -7.43
C ILE A 218 -8.73 -31.36 -6.13
N GLU A 219 -7.47 -31.75 -6.24
CA GLU A 219 -6.55 -31.82 -5.11
C GLU A 219 -5.63 -30.60 -5.12
N VAL A 220 -5.39 -30.03 -3.94
CA VAL A 220 -4.56 -28.85 -3.75
C VAL A 220 -3.43 -29.18 -2.78
N ASP A 221 -2.18 -29.07 -3.22
CA ASP A 221 -1.01 -29.10 -2.36
C ASP A 221 -0.77 -27.70 -1.78
N ASN A 222 -1.47 -27.38 -0.70
CA ASN A 222 -1.41 -26.06 -0.05
C ASN A 222 0.00 -25.73 0.46
N ARG A 223 0.80 -26.74 0.83
CA ARG A 223 2.18 -26.52 1.30
C ARG A 223 3.06 -25.90 0.22
N ASN A 224 2.87 -26.29 -1.03
CA ASN A 224 3.60 -25.72 -2.17
C ASN A 224 2.86 -24.56 -2.85
N CYS A 225 1.69 -24.16 -2.34
CA CYS A 225 0.93 -23.05 -2.89
C CYS A 225 1.56 -21.70 -2.51
N VAL A 226 1.90 -20.89 -3.51
CA VAL A 226 2.40 -19.51 -3.32
C VAL A 226 1.29 -18.46 -3.23
N ARG A 227 0.02 -18.88 -3.12
CA ARG A 227 -1.16 -18.01 -2.92
C ARG A 227 -1.29 -16.88 -3.96
N CYS A 228 -0.92 -17.18 -5.22
CA CYS A 228 -0.92 -16.22 -6.34
C CYS A 228 -2.32 -15.76 -6.81
N MET A 229 -3.40 -16.18 -6.15
CA MET A 229 -4.81 -15.90 -6.47
C MET A 229 -5.34 -16.47 -7.79
N HIS A 230 -4.50 -16.95 -8.73
CA HIS A 230 -4.95 -17.36 -10.07
C HIS A 230 -6.16 -18.31 -10.07
N CYS A 231 -6.10 -19.42 -9.31
CA CYS A 231 -7.19 -20.38 -9.27
C CYS A 231 -8.48 -19.81 -8.63
N LEU A 232 -8.35 -19.04 -7.55
CA LEU A 232 -9.46 -18.34 -6.88
C LEU A 232 -10.09 -17.28 -7.81
N ASN A 233 -9.30 -16.60 -8.64
CA ASN A 233 -9.79 -15.62 -9.61
C ASN A 233 -10.60 -16.26 -10.74
N VAL A 234 -10.21 -17.46 -11.18
CA VAL A 234 -10.88 -18.17 -12.28
C VAL A 234 -12.18 -18.82 -11.80
N VAL A 235 -12.20 -19.39 -10.58
CA VAL A 235 -13.37 -20.12 -10.04
C VAL A 235 -13.73 -19.67 -8.61
N PRO A 236 -14.11 -18.40 -8.40
CA PRO A 236 -14.34 -17.84 -7.06
C PRO A 236 -15.51 -18.48 -6.31
N LYS A 237 -16.43 -19.15 -7.03
CA LYS A 237 -17.53 -19.90 -6.42
C LYS A 237 -17.07 -21.20 -5.73
N ALA A 238 -16.01 -21.82 -6.25
CA ALA A 238 -15.53 -23.10 -5.75
C ALA A 238 -14.30 -22.95 -4.87
N LEU A 239 -13.46 -21.96 -5.14
CA LEU A 239 -12.18 -21.76 -4.47
C LEU A 239 -12.18 -20.42 -3.74
N SER A 240 -11.86 -20.45 -2.44
CA SER A 240 -11.74 -19.26 -1.60
C SER A 240 -10.50 -19.31 -0.71
N THR A 241 -10.11 -18.16 -0.19
CA THR A 241 -8.96 -18.04 0.74
C THR A 241 -9.18 -18.91 1.98
N GLY A 242 -8.11 -19.33 2.65
CA GLY A 242 -8.24 -19.96 3.97
C GLY A 242 -8.82 -19.03 5.04
N ASP A 243 -8.98 -19.57 6.25
CA ASP A 243 -9.55 -18.89 7.40
C ASP A 243 -8.48 -18.25 8.30
N ASP A 244 -7.25 -18.80 8.33
CA ASP A 244 -6.13 -18.21 9.07
C ASP A 244 -5.47 -17.07 8.26
N LYS A 245 -6.18 -15.95 8.26
CA LYS A 245 -5.89 -14.73 7.50
C LYS A 245 -4.92 -13.79 8.22
N GLY A 246 -4.19 -13.01 7.44
CA GLY A 246 -3.25 -12.00 7.92
C GLY A 246 -2.74 -11.14 6.76
N VAL A 247 -1.58 -10.50 6.94
CA VAL A 247 -0.95 -9.67 5.92
C VAL A 247 0.53 -9.99 5.76
N THR A 248 1.04 -9.79 4.55
CA THR A 248 2.46 -9.64 4.24
C THR A 248 2.77 -8.15 4.15
N ILE A 249 3.89 -7.72 4.75
CA ILE A 249 4.35 -6.33 4.71
C ILE A 249 5.60 -6.25 3.84
N LEU A 250 5.59 -5.33 2.88
CA LEU A 250 6.70 -5.10 1.96
C LEU A 250 7.16 -3.65 2.01
N MET A 251 8.47 -3.43 1.93
CA MET A 251 9.09 -2.12 2.07
C MET A 251 9.87 -1.69 0.82
N GLY A 252 9.86 -0.40 0.52
CA GLY A 252 10.74 0.23 -0.45
C GLY A 252 10.17 0.47 -1.84
N GLY A 253 8.87 0.24 -2.05
CA GLY A 253 8.22 0.47 -3.35
C GLY A 253 8.35 1.93 -3.83
N LYS A 254 8.87 2.12 -5.04
CA LYS A 254 9.05 3.45 -5.63
C LYS A 254 9.15 3.46 -7.13
N ARG A 255 8.98 4.67 -7.68
CA ARG A 255 9.16 4.95 -9.10
C ARG A 255 10.56 5.50 -9.40
N THR A 256 10.86 5.61 -10.69
CA THR A 256 12.15 5.66 -11.39
C THR A 256 13.25 6.50 -10.74
N LEU A 257 12.96 7.69 -10.21
CA LEU A 257 14.01 8.55 -9.68
C LEU A 257 14.36 8.19 -8.22
N LYS A 258 15.64 8.10 -7.83
CA LYS A 258 16.85 8.30 -8.66
C LYS A 258 17.43 7.01 -9.24
N ILE A 259 17.39 5.89 -8.51
CA ILE A 259 18.14 4.66 -8.86
C ILE A 259 17.37 3.62 -9.71
N GLY A 260 16.15 3.94 -10.16
CA GLY A 260 15.26 3.00 -10.85
C GLY A 260 13.93 2.79 -10.13
N ASP A 261 13.06 2.02 -10.77
CA ASP A 261 11.82 1.54 -10.17
C ASP A 261 12.14 0.39 -9.20
N LEU A 262 11.57 0.42 -8.00
CA LEU A 262 11.65 -0.68 -7.04
C LEU A 262 10.25 -1.15 -6.71
N MET A 263 10.09 -2.46 -6.62
CA MET A 263 8.94 -3.08 -5.96
C MET A 263 9.27 -3.25 -4.47
N GLY A 264 8.24 -3.31 -3.63
CA GLY A 264 8.43 -3.60 -2.21
C GLY A 264 9.10 -4.96 -2.00
N THR A 265 10.12 -4.99 -1.14
CA THR A 265 10.78 -6.20 -0.64
C THR A 265 10.02 -6.73 0.56
N VAL A 266 9.77 -8.04 0.65
CA VAL A 266 9.10 -8.65 1.80
C VAL A 266 9.94 -8.43 3.07
N VAL A 267 9.33 -7.82 4.08
CA VAL A 267 9.94 -7.58 5.40
C VAL A 267 9.23 -8.39 6.47
N ILE A 268 7.91 -8.51 6.40
CA ILE A 268 7.14 -9.41 7.27
C ILE A 268 6.40 -10.41 6.37
N PRO A 269 6.82 -11.69 6.31
CA PRO A 269 6.15 -12.68 5.47
C PRO A 269 4.69 -12.91 5.85
N PHE A 270 4.39 -12.92 7.15
CA PHE A 270 3.03 -13.03 7.69
C PHE A 270 2.91 -12.34 9.05
N MET A 271 1.91 -11.47 9.17
CA MET A 271 1.48 -10.83 10.41
C MET A 271 -0.02 -11.08 10.56
N LYS A 272 -0.42 -11.65 11.70
CA LYS A 272 -1.83 -11.76 12.08
C LYS A 272 -2.38 -10.36 12.37
N LEU A 273 -3.64 -10.08 11.99
CA LEU A 273 -4.29 -8.77 12.21
C LEU A 273 -5.76 -8.95 12.61
N GLU A 274 -6.00 -9.52 13.78
CA GLU A 274 -7.35 -9.78 14.30
C GLU A 274 -7.65 -9.01 15.59
N SER A 275 -6.69 -8.96 16.52
CA SER A 275 -6.80 -8.27 17.80
C SER A 275 -6.33 -6.81 17.71
N GLU A 276 -6.73 -5.96 18.65
CA GLU A 276 -6.22 -4.57 18.70
C GLU A 276 -4.70 -4.52 18.88
N GLU A 277 -4.11 -5.43 19.67
CA GLU A 277 -2.65 -5.57 19.84
C GLU A 277 -1.95 -5.83 18.50
N ASP A 278 -2.56 -6.62 17.60
CA ASP A 278 -2.02 -6.81 16.26
C ASP A 278 -2.01 -5.50 15.44
N TYR A 279 -3.06 -4.67 15.59
CA TYR A 279 -3.12 -3.36 14.92
C TYR A 279 -2.15 -2.35 15.53
N GLU A 280 -1.89 -2.42 16.83
CA GLU A 280 -0.84 -1.63 17.48
C GLU A 280 0.54 -2.04 16.94
N ARG A 281 0.81 -3.34 16.84
CA ARG A 281 2.08 -3.86 16.32
C ARG A 281 2.41 -3.41 14.89
N ILE A 282 1.42 -3.32 13.99
CA ILE A 282 1.67 -2.80 12.63
C ILE A 282 1.92 -1.29 12.63
N VAL A 283 1.32 -0.55 13.58
CA VAL A 283 1.59 0.88 13.77
C VAL A 283 3.00 1.07 14.32
N GLU A 284 3.39 0.34 15.36
CA GLU A 284 4.74 0.35 15.92
C GLU A 284 5.79 0.04 14.85
N LEU A 285 5.56 -1.00 14.03
CA LEU A 285 6.46 -1.32 12.91
C LEU A 285 6.60 -0.15 11.92
N ALA A 286 5.51 0.57 11.66
CA ALA A 286 5.53 1.74 10.79
C ALA A 286 6.27 2.92 11.43
N GLU A 287 6.14 3.12 12.74
CA GLU A 287 6.85 4.15 13.52
C GLU A 287 8.35 3.88 13.50
N GLU A 288 8.77 2.69 13.92
CA GLU A 288 10.17 2.27 13.92
C GLU A 288 10.79 2.38 12.51
N THR A 289 10.02 2.02 11.47
CA THR A 289 10.48 2.17 10.08
C THR A 289 10.68 3.62 9.68
N ILE A 290 9.73 4.50 10.00
CA ILE A 290 9.80 5.91 9.63
C ILE A 290 10.89 6.62 10.43
N ASP A 291 11.01 6.36 11.72
CA ASP A 291 12.02 6.93 12.60
C ASP A 291 13.42 6.50 12.16
N PHE A 292 13.63 5.19 11.96
CA PHE A 292 14.90 4.67 11.47
C PHE A 292 15.27 5.29 10.11
N TRP A 293 14.31 5.40 9.18
CA TRP A 293 14.56 6.06 7.90
C TRP A 293 14.79 7.57 8.04
N ALA A 294 14.11 8.26 8.95
CA ALA A 294 14.28 9.69 9.18
C ALA A 294 15.69 10.02 9.68
N GLU A 295 16.26 9.17 10.53
CA GLU A 295 17.61 9.33 11.07
C GLU A 295 18.71 8.93 10.07
N ASN A 296 18.48 7.91 9.26
CA ASN A 296 19.53 7.27 8.43
C ASN A 296 19.41 7.58 6.93
N GLY A 297 18.29 8.17 6.49
CA GLY A 297 18.01 8.55 5.12
C GLY A 297 18.78 9.80 4.71
N LEU A 298 19.35 9.78 3.50
CA LEU A 298 19.97 10.95 2.90
C LEU A 298 18.90 11.92 2.38
N GLU A 299 19.30 13.18 2.14
CA GLU A 299 18.40 14.18 1.58
C GLU A 299 17.82 13.71 0.22
N HIS A 300 16.49 13.77 0.09
CA HIS A 300 15.78 13.31 -1.10
C HIS A 300 15.98 11.82 -1.44
N GLU A 301 16.28 10.99 -0.44
CA GLU A 301 16.39 9.53 -0.57
C GLU A 301 15.11 8.85 -0.08
N ARG A 302 14.55 7.93 -0.86
CA ARG A 302 13.37 7.14 -0.47
C ARG A 302 13.79 5.97 0.42
N CYS A 303 12.86 5.46 1.24
CA CYS A 303 13.10 4.30 2.10
C CYS A 303 13.68 3.10 1.32
N GLY A 304 13.15 2.78 0.14
CA GLY A 304 13.70 1.70 -0.70
C GLY A 304 15.13 1.95 -1.20
N GLU A 305 15.50 3.21 -1.44
CA GLU A 305 16.87 3.55 -1.86
C GLU A 305 17.84 3.45 -0.68
N MET A 306 17.39 3.83 0.51
CA MET A 306 18.14 3.58 1.74
C MET A 306 18.36 2.08 1.95
N ILE A 307 17.33 1.25 1.79
CA ILE A 307 17.45 -0.23 1.92
C ILE A 307 18.48 -0.78 0.94
N GLU A 308 18.46 -0.36 -0.32
CA GLU A 308 19.48 -0.77 -1.31
C GLU A 308 20.90 -0.30 -0.93
N ARG A 309 21.03 0.91 -0.36
CA ARG A 309 22.32 1.49 0.03
C ARG A 309 22.91 0.82 1.26
N ILE A 310 22.12 0.65 2.32
CA ILE A 310 22.61 0.10 3.59
C ILE A 310 22.55 -1.43 3.62
N GLY A 311 21.73 -2.04 2.77
CA GLY A 311 21.46 -3.48 2.74
C GLY A 311 20.29 -3.88 3.64
N LEU A 312 19.53 -4.89 3.19
CA LEU A 312 18.32 -5.37 3.86
C LEU A 312 18.58 -5.78 5.32
N VAL A 313 19.70 -6.45 5.63
CA VAL A 313 20.01 -6.90 7.00
C VAL A 313 20.15 -5.73 7.96
N ASN A 314 20.90 -4.68 7.59
CA ASN A 314 21.06 -3.49 8.44
C ASN A 314 19.73 -2.74 8.63
N PHE A 315 18.86 -2.74 7.62
CA PHE A 315 17.52 -2.19 7.74
C PHE A 315 16.67 -2.99 8.73
N LEU A 316 16.65 -4.33 8.61
CA LEU A 316 15.91 -5.23 9.50
C LEU A 316 16.36 -5.10 10.95
N GLU A 317 17.67 -5.06 11.20
CA GLU A 317 18.23 -4.79 12.53
C GLU A 317 17.78 -3.42 13.07
N GLY A 318 17.78 -2.39 12.21
CA GLY A 318 17.39 -1.04 12.55
C GLY A 318 15.93 -0.89 12.97
N ILE A 319 15.05 -1.77 12.50
CA ILE A 319 13.62 -1.79 12.84
C ILE A 319 13.23 -2.95 13.76
N GLY A 320 14.22 -3.68 14.31
CA GLY A 320 13.99 -4.77 15.25
C GLY A 320 13.29 -6.01 14.66
N VAL A 321 13.51 -6.30 13.37
CA VAL A 321 12.91 -7.46 12.68
C VAL A 321 13.97 -8.55 12.43
N ASP A 322 13.66 -9.79 12.79
CA ASP A 322 14.53 -10.93 12.51
C ASP A 322 14.53 -11.32 11.02
N VAL A 323 15.67 -11.80 10.54
CA VAL A 323 15.80 -12.30 9.16
C VAL A 323 15.01 -13.59 8.94
N ASP A 324 14.28 -13.67 7.83
CA ASP A 324 13.51 -14.84 7.38
C ASP A 324 13.88 -15.19 5.92
N PRO A 325 14.07 -16.47 5.57
CA PRO A 325 14.38 -16.88 4.20
C PRO A 325 13.37 -16.43 3.14
N ASN A 326 12.09 -16.23 3.51
CA ASN A 326 11.03 -15.77 2.63
C ASN A 326 11.15 -14.28 2.25
N MET A 327 12.10 -13.54 2.84
CA MET A 327 12.38 -12.14 2.49
C MET A 327 13.18 -11.99 1.19
N VAL A 328 13.82 -13.07 0.71
CA VAL A 328 14.68 -13.05 -0.49
C VAL A 328 14.16 -14.03 -1.56
N ALA A 329 14.26 -13.64 -2.83
CA ALA A 329 13.90 -14.52 -3.94
C ALA A 329 14.92 -15.65 -4.15
N ASN A 330 16.20 -15.33 -3.96
CA ASN A 330 17.32 -16.27 -3.99
C ASN A 330 18.43 -15.78 -3.08
N PRO A 331 19.24 -16.69 -2.49
CA PRO A 331 20.47 -16.30 -1.82
C PRO A 331 21.41 -15.55 -2.77
N ARG A 332 22.30 -14.75 -2.19
CA ARG A 332 23.35 -14.07 -2.94
C ARG A 332 24.22 -15.06 -3.71
N GLU A 333 24.60 -14.70 -4.93
CA GLU A 333 25.52 -15.51 -5.75
C GLU A 333 26.99 -15.10 -5.58
N CYS A 334 27.25 -13.90 -5.08
CA CYS A 334 28.62 -13.43 -4.83
C CYS A 334 29.09 -13.77 -3.41
N SER A 335 30.37 -14.10 -3.27
CA SER A 335 30.99 -14.53 -2.00
C SER A 335 31.48 -13.37 -1.11
N TYR A 336 31.07 -12.13 -1.39
CA TYR A 336 31.48 -10.95 -0.61
C TYR A 336 30.66 -10.81 0.69
N VAL A 337 30.76 -11.80 1.56
CA VAL A 337 30.07 -11.85 2.85
C VAL A 337 30.84 -10.99 3.86
N ARG A 338 30.10 -10.14 4.57
CA ARG A 338 30.62 -9.41 5.74
C ARG A 338 30.81 -10.44 6.86
N MET A 339 32.04 -10.62 7.32
CA MET A 339 32.40 -11.66 8.31
C MET A 339 32.69 -11.07 9.70
N ASP A 340 32.59 -9.76 9.87
CA ASP A 340 32.59 -9.13 11.18
C ASP A 340 31.31 -9.52 11.94
N GLY A 341 31.47 -9.94 13.20
CA GLY A 341 30.35 -10.45 13.99
C GLY A 341 29.86 -11.85 13.60
N TRP A 342 30.62 -12.61 12.79
CA TRP A 342 30.23 -13.96 12.36
C TRP A 342 29.90 -14.89 13.54
N ASP A 343 30.70 -14.85 14.60
CA ASP A 343 30.47 -15.69 15.77
C ASP A 343 29.16 -15.33 16.48
N ASP A 344 28.82 -14.04 16.56
CA ASP A 344 27.56 -13.56 17.13
C ASP A 344 26.36 -13.99 16.27
N GLU A 345 26.45 -13.85 14.95
CA GLU A 345 25.40 -14.31 14.02
C GLU A 345 25.24 -15.84 14.03
N ALA A 346 26.33 -16.58 14.18
CA ALA A 346 26.29 -18.03 14.32
C ALA A 346 25.57 -18.44 15.61
N ILE A 347 25.84 -17.75 16.74
CA ILE A 347 25.14 -17.97 18.01
C ILE A 347 23.64 -17.71 17.83
N LYS A 348 23.24 -16.55 17.31
CA LYS A 348 21.83 -16.21 17.03
C LYS A 348 21.13 -17.28 16.19
N TRP A 349 21.80 -17.79 15.15
CA TRP A 349 21.26 -18.84 14.31
C TRP A 349 21.01 -20.16 15.06
N PHE A 350 21.94 -20.58 15.92
CA PHE A 350 21.78 -21.80 16.71
C PHE A 350 20.69 -21.65 17.79
N GLU A 351 20.57 -20.47 18.40
CA GLU A 351 19.49 -20.15 19.34
C GLU A 351 18.12 -20.24 18.66
N ARG A 352 17.96 -19.61 17.48
CA ARG A 352 16.71 -19.67 16.69
C ARG A 352 16.34 -21.08 16.22
N LYS A 353 17.31 -21.98 16.08
CA LYS A 353 17.05 -23.39 15.71
C LYS A 353 16.58 -24.24 16.89
N ALA A 354 16.82 -23.79 18.11
CA ALA A 354 16.43 -24.50 19.33
C ALA A 354 14.99 -24.17 19.76
N GLU A 355 14.46 -23.03 19.32
CA GLU A 355 13.05 -22.62 19.39
C GLU A 355 12.22 -23.27 18.27
#